data_AF-A0A7S2QGS3-F1
#
_entry.id   AF-A0A7S2QGS3-F1
#
_cell.length_a   1.000
_cell.length_b   1.000
_cell.length_c   1.000
_cell.angle_alpha   90.00
_cell.angle_beta   90.00
_cell.angle_gamma   90.00
#
_symmetry.space_group_name_H-M   'P 1'
#
loop_
_entity.id
_entity.type
_entity.pdbx_description
1 polymer ?
#
loop_
_entity_poly.entity_id
_entity_poly.type
_entity_poly.pdbx_seq_one_letter_code
_entity_poly.pdbx_strand_id
1 'polypeptide(L)'
;MLSALSGRPVCESEGWHPLPTRTSFAPLGIWGMMRDAINPSREFIPICEKDSMWSYDTAVYEAPEWHTRLENTKLGKPIRDVDIWVCHIPELVTPNFLAAWCQAIDDSNLGAYNNKVVRCILELVWWNGAVKVDLLNFFLTVWGLILLVLGTLLRGGDAEFVDDSIEKFLEWGGRASVDFIAARALVDTAHEAAQFYGLFKLNRGRAYLNAGNVLDVFRCIVPAVMFYNPELKLVRIMVILMYWVRLLEVSFSESLARELLPIQRLAHGLGPALIVAFIGFCALTHAYCALAEVPFNNAFLQQSFSMLITADVTGGDIVTDPTLLQRIFTPLAVCAFSIFFLNIFIGVIGENYSIQKQVSHLVFLQVRAGLCNTYMLRSTVIPGWLFPKAAGPAAVVAGISMAVLQAWVMLTDADLKSPPVVFACCQATMLLCCYQNAHEPWARYDEQGRPPPPHYIWYAEARQDEPPTQLDDMQHCLRDLRDHLRCAKSPVNSRTRSFAPDPAGRS
;
A
#
# COMPACT_ATOMS: atom_id res chain seq x y z
N MET A 1 15.06 3.55 -23.95
CA MET A 1 15.71 2.28 -24.31
C MET A 1 14.74 1.10 -24.22
N LEU A 2 14.16 0.77 -23.05
CA LEU A 2 13.22 -0.37 -22.93
C LEU A 2 12.03 -0.30 -23.91
N SER A 3 11.41 0.88 -24.08
CA SER A 3 10.32 1.04 -25.05
C SER A 3 10.74 0.82 -26.51
N ALA A 4 12.01 1.04 -26.85
CA ALA A 4 12.53 0.79 -28.19
C ALA A 4 12.85 -0.70 -28.43
N LEU A 5 12.92 -1.49 -27.35
CA LEU A 5 13.16 -2.93 -27.36
C LEU A 5 11.86 -3.72 -27.14
N SER A 6 10.73 -3.01 -27.09
CA SER A 6 9.39 -3.57 -27.11
C SER A 6 8.79 -3.37 -28.48
N GLY A 7 8.22 -4.43 -29.04
CA GLY A 7 7.65 -4.44 -30.38
C GLY A 7 6.39 -5.28 -30.45
N ARG A 8 5.69 -5.21 -31.59
CA ARG A 8 4.66 -6.20 -31.90
C ARG A 8 5.33 -7.57 -32.05
N PRO A 9 4.81 -8.60 -31.39
CA PRO A 9 5.37 -9.95 -31.49
C PRO A 9 5.23 -10.47 -32.92
N VAL A 10 6.20 -11.27 -33.35
CA VAL A 10 6.10 -12.00 -34.61
C VAL A 10 5.05 -13.09 -34.43
N CYS A 11 4.06 -13.13 -35.34
CA CYS A 11 3.01 -14.14 -35.36
C CYS A 11 3.34 -15.20 -36.40
N GLU A 12 3.55 -16.44 -35.97
CA GLU A 12 3.97 -17.53 -36.84
C GLU A 12 2.91 -17.90 -37.88
N SER A 13 1.63 -17.82 -37.49
CA SER A 13 0.50 -18.20 -38.34
C SER A 13 -0.65 -17.19 -38.25
N GLU A 14 -0.46 -15.98 -38.81
CA GLU A 14 -1.49 -14.92 -38.80
C GLU A 14 -2.85 -15.36 -39.39
N GLY A 15 -2.86 -16.30 -40.34
CA GLY A 15 -4.09 -16.77 -40.97
C GLY A 15 -4.92 -17.75 -40.13
N TRP A 16 -4.28 -18.50 -39.21
CA TRP A 16 -4.93 -19.54 -38.41
C TRP A 16 -5.11 -19.14 -36.96
N HIS A 17 -4.11 -18.45 -36.40
CA HIS A 17 -4.08 -18.08 -34.98
C HIS A 17 -3.57 -16.64 -34.81
N PRO A 18 -4.32 -15.63 -35.30
CA PRO A 18 -3.91 -14.24 -35.23
C PRO A 18 -3.81 -13.73 -33.78
N LEU A 19 -3.03 -12.66 -33.59
CA LEU A 19 -3.00 -11.95 -32.31
C LEU A 19 -4.41 -11.45 -31.94
N PRO A 20 -4.88 -11.65 -30.69
CA PRO A 20 -6.18 -11.16 -30.28
C PRO A 20 -6.21 -9.63 -30.33
N THR A 21 -7.26 -9.11 -30.97
CA THR A 21 -7.54 -7.66 -31.05
C THR A 21 -8.36 -7.16 -29.87
N ARG A 22 -8.99 -8.08 -29.12
CA ARG A 22 -9.86 -7.78 -27.97
C ARG A 22 -9.58 -8.75 -26.85
N THR A 23 -9.43 -8.22 -25.64
CA THR A 23 -9.18 -9.04 -24.45
C THR A 23 -10.10 -8.59 -23.32
N SER A 24 -10.53 -9.55 -22.49
CA SER A 24 -11.28 -9.24 -21.28
C SER A 24 -10.33 -8.77 -20.18
N PHE A 25 -10.63 -7.61 -19.60
CA PHE A 25 -9.98 -7.07 -18.41
C PHE A 25 -10.78 -7.40 -17.14
N ALA A 26 -11.74 -8.32 -17.23
CA ALA A 26 -12.53 -8.74 -16.08
C ALA A 26 -11.65 -9.41 -15.01
N PRO A 27 -11.96 -9.22 -13.73
CA PRO A 27 -11.23 -9.85 -12.66
C PRO A 27 -11.34 -11.38 -12.70
N LEU A 28 -10.21 -12.06 -12.62
CA LEU A 28 -10.15 -13.51 -12.47
C LEU A 28 -10.14 -13.88 -10.98
N GLY A 29 -11.25 -14.47 -10.53
CA GLY A 29 -11.42 -14.95 -9.16
C GLY A 29 -11.52 -13.84 -8.11
N ILE A 30 -11.59 -14.25 -6.84
CA ILE A 30 -11.81 -13.37 -5.69
C ILE A 30 -10.67 -12.34 -5.56
N TRP A 31 -9.43 -12.75 -5.79
CA TRP A 31 -8.26 -11.86 -5.75
C TRP A 31 -8.31 -10.77 -6.82
N GLY A 32 -8.74 -11.12 -8.05
CA GLY A 32 -8.95 -10.15 -9.11
C GLY A 32 -10.02 -9.12 -8.73
N MET A 33 -11.12 -9.58 -8.14
CA MET A 33 -12.22 -8.69 -7.72
C MET A 33 -11.78 -7.75 -6.61
N MET A 34 -11.07 -8.26 -5.60
CA MET A 34 -10.53 -7.45 -4.51
C MET A 34 -9.54 -6.41 -5.05
N ARG A 35 -8.67 -6.79 -5.98
CA ARG A 35 -7.74 -5.88 -6.66
C ARG A 35 -8.49 -4.73 -7.34
N ASP A 36 -9.50 -5.06 -8.13
CA ASP A 36 -10.23 -4.07 -8.93
C ASP A 36 -11.14 -3.17 -8.08
N ALA A 37 -11.52 -3.61 -6.87
CA ALA A 37 -12.29 -2.80 -5.93
C ALA A 37 -11.45 -1.69 -5.24
N ILE A 38 -10.16 -1.93 -5.02
CA ILE A 38 -9.28 -1.05 -4.23
C ILE A 38 -8.26 -0.27 -5.06
N ASN A 39 -8.18 -0.55 -6.38
CA ASN A 39 -7.24 0.04 -7.32
C ASN A 39 -7.96 0.56 -8.57
N PRO A 40 -7.37 1.53 -9.30
CA PRO A 40 -7.91 1.99 -10.57
C PRO A 40 -8.00 0.85 -11.61
N SER A 41 -8.86 1.04 -12.61
CA SER A 41 -9.04 0.06 -13.68
C SER A 41 -7.72 -0.20 -14.41
N ARG A 42 -7.45 -1.47 -14.72
CA ARG A 42 -6.19 -1.88 -15.35
C ARG A 42 -6.06 -1.29 -16.75
N GLU A 43 -4.86 -0.81 -17.06
CA GLU A 43 -4.50 -0.31 -18.40
C GLU A 43 -3.85 -1.40 -19.26
N PHE A 44 -3.14 -2.34 -18.63
CA PHE A 44 -2.45 -3.43 -19.32
C PHE A 44 -2.55 -4.75 -18.53
N ILE A 45 -2.43 -5.86 -19.24
CA ILE A 45 -2.38 -7.23 -18.70
C ILE A 45 -0.97 -7.77 -18.93
N PRO A 46 -0.11 -7.80 -17.89
CA PRO A 46 1.24 -8.35 -18.02
C PRO A 46 1.24 -9.87 -17.90
N ILE A 47 2.06 -10.53 -18.72
CA ILE A 47 2.32 -11.97 -18.72
C ILE A 47 3.83 -12.17 -18.91
N CYS A 48 4.40 -13.19 -18.27
CA CYS A 48 5.81 -13.53 -18.41
C CYS A 48 5.92 -14.97 -18.92
N GLU A 49 6.44 -15.15 -20.13
CA GLU A 49 6.44 -16.44 -20.82
C GLU A 49 7.79 -16.69 -21.49
N LYS A 50 8.07 -17.96 -21.82
CA LYS A 50 9.35 -18.36 -22.41
C LYS A 50 9.47 -18.00 -23.89
N ASP A 51 8.34 -17.88 -24.56
CA ASP A 51 8.29 -17.60 -25.99
C ASP A 51 8.42 -16.10 -26.24
N SER A 52 9.17 -15.71 -27.27
CA SER A 52 9.26 -14.32 -27.74
C SER A 52 8.40 -14.04 -28.98
N MET A 53 7.77 -15.09 -29.51
CA MET A 53 6.92 -15.07 -30.70
C MET A 53 5.57 -15.70 -30.35
N TRP A 54 4.55 -15.30 -31.09
CA TRP A 54 3.22 -15.89 -30.99
C TRP A 54 3.19 -17.17 -31.82
N SER A 55 3.55 -18.27 -31.15
CA SER A 55 3.75 -19.58 -31.77
C SER A 55 2.42 -20.33 -31.92
N TYR A 56 2.32 -21.12 -32.99
CA TYR A 56 1.15 -21.97 -33.22
C TYR A 56 1.61 -23.27 -33.85
N ASP A 57 1.35 -24.40 -33.19
CA ASP A 57 1.72 -25.70 -33.74
C ASP A 57 0.75 -26.05 -34.87
N THR A 58 1.15 -25.77 -36.10
CA THR A 58 0.36 -26.10 -37.30
C THR A 58 0.20 -27.60 -37.55
N ALA A 59 1.02 -28.46 -36.95
CA ALA A 59 0.91 -29.91 -37.10
C ALA A 59 -0.17 -30.48 -36.19
N VAL A 60 -0.25 -29.97 -34.95
CA VAL A 60 -1.23 -30.40 -33.94
C VAL A 60 -2.49 -29.51 -33.94
N TYR A 61 -2.43 -28.35 -34.59
CA TYR A 61 -3.45 -27.30 -34.57
C TYR A 61 -3.73 -26.75 -33.16
N GLU A 62 -2.72 -26.75 -32.30
CA GLU A 62 -2.83 -26.33 -30.91
C GLU A 62 -1.98 -25.08 -30.64
N ALA A 63 -2.59 -24.12 -29.94
CA ALA A 63 -1.91 -22.94 -29.43
C ALA A 63 -1.38 -23.21 -28.01
N PRO A 64 -0.27 -22.58 -27.58
CA PRO A 64 0.17 -22.61 -26.20
C PRO A 64 -0.93 -22.23 -25.21
N GLU A 65 -1.02 -22.93 -24.07
CA GLU A 65 -2.08 -22.73 -23.08
C GLU A 65 -2.17 -21.27 -22.60
N TRP A 66 -1.05 -20.55 -22.53
CA TRP A 66 -1.02 -19.17 -22.08
C TRP A 66 -1.72 -18.19 -23.04
N HIS A 67 -1.85 -18.52 -24.33
CA HIS A 67 -2.60 -17.71 -25.31
C HIS A 67 -4.06 -17.52 -24.88
N THR A 68 -4.65 -18.55 -24.27
CA THR A 68 -6.03 -18.51 -23.77
C THR A 68 -6.26 -17.39 -22.74
N ARG A 69 -5.21 -16.97 -22.02
CA ARG A 69 -5.29 -15.86 -21.05
C ARG A 69 -5.55 -14.51 -21.72
N LEU A 70 -5.13 -14.34 -22.98
CA LEU A 70 -5.33 -13.11 -23.76
C LEU A 70 -6.54 -13.20 -24.69
N GLU A 71 -6.88 -14.40 -25.16
CA GLU A 71 -7.98 -14.62 -26.10
C GLU A 71 -9.36 -14.71 -25.43
N ASN A 72 -9.40 -15.11 -24.15
CA ASN A 72 -10.66 -15.47 -23.53
C ASN A 72 -11.51 -14.24 -23.18
N THR A 73 -12.31 -13.81 -24.17
CA THR A 73 -13.30 -12.74 -24.05
C THR A 73 -14.54 -13.16 -23.25
N LYS A 74 -14.70 -14.46 -22.93
CA LYS A 74 -15.84 -14.99 -22.18
C LYS A 74 -15.74 -14.71 -20.67
N LEU A 75 -14.60 -14.22 -20.19
CA LEU A 75 -14.31 -13.96 -18.78
C LEU A 75 -15.11 -12.78 -18.18
N GLY A 76 -15.86 -12.04 -19.00
CA GLY A 76 -16.76 -10.97 -18.57
C GLY A 76 -16.35 -9.58 -19.07
N LYS A 77 -17.12 -8.56 -18.69
CA LYS A 77 -16.81 -7.14 -18.97
C LYS A 77 -15.85 -6.60 -17.89
N PRO A 78 -14.98 -5.61 -18.22
CA PRO A 78 -14.89 -4.90 -19.49
C PRO A 78 -14.04 -5.65 -20.53
N ILE A 79 -14.56 -5.75 -21.76
CA ILE A 79 -13.78 -6.19 -22.93
C ILE A 79 -13.28 -4.93 -23.61
N ARG A 80 -11.97 -4.82 -23.81
CA ARG A 80 -11.34 -3.67 -24.46
C ARG A 80 -10.56 -4.14 -25.68
N ASP A 81 -10.45 -3.25 -26.65
CA ASP A 81 -9.58 -3.47 -27.79
C ASP A 81 -8.13 -3.29 -27.32
N VAL A 82 -7.24 -4.17 -27.77
CA VAL A 82 -5.87 -4.25 -27.27
C VAL A 82 -4.83 -4.25 -28.37
N ASP A 83 -3.66 -3.70 -28.06
CA ASP A 83 -2.43 -3.95 -28.79
C ASP A 83 -1.53 -4.85 -27.94
N ILE A 84 -1.05 -5.94 -28.53
CA ILE A 84 -0.15 -6.88 -27.86
C ILE A 84 1.29 -6.50 -28.17
N TRP A 85 2.10 -6.48 -27.13
CA TRP A 85 3.50 -6.15 -27.17
C TRP A 85 4.33 -7.21 -26.46
N VAL A 86 5.57 -7.38 -26.92
CA VAL A 86 6.58 -8.20 -26.26
C VAL A 86 7.84 -7.36 -26.08
N CYS A 87 8.46 -7.46 -24.89
CA CYS A 87 9.81 -6.96 -24.67
C CYS A 87 10.80 -8.06 -25.03
N HIS A 88 11.65 -7.81 -26.03
CA HIS A 88 12.60 -8.81 -26.53
C HIS A 88 13.85 -8.97 -25.65
N ILE A 89 13.95 -8.23 -24.54
CA ILE A 89 15.00 -8.44 -23.55
C ILE A 89 14.54 -9.55 -22.60
N PRO A 90 15.23 -10.69 -22.55
CA PRO A 90 14.89 -11.76 -21.63
C PRO A 90 15.28 -11.40 -20.18
N GLU A 91 14.68 -12.11 -19.22
CA GLU A 91 15.10 -12.16 -17.81
C GLU A 91 15.08 -10.79 -17.08
N LEU A 92 14.17 -9.91 -17.49
CA LEU A 92 13.98 -8.62 -16.83
C LEU A 92 13.38 -8.74 -15.41
N VAL A 93 12.64 -9.82 -15.13
CA VAL A 93 12.00 -10.04 -13.82
C VAL A 93 13.00 -10.67 -12.84
N THR A 94 14.03 -9.91 -12.47
CA THR A 94 15.09 -10.37 -11.56
C THR A 94 15.34 -9.38 -10.42
N PRO A 95 15.82 -9.85 -9.25
CA PRO A 95 16.20 -8.97 -8.14
C PRO A 95 17.28 -7.97 -8.53
N ASN A 96 18.22 -8.37 -9.41
CA ASN A 96 19.30 -7.49 -9.88
C ASN A 96 18.76 -6.31 -10.70
N PHE A 97 17.81 -6.57 -11.60
CA PHE A 97 17.20 -5.52 -12.40
C PHE A 97 16.43 -4.54 -11.51
N LEU A 98 15.55 -5.02 -10.63
CA LEU A 98 14.78 -4.16 -9.73
C LEU A 98 15.67 -3.38 -8.76
N ALA A 99 16.71 -4.00 -8.19
CA ALA A 99 17.65 -3.31 -7.31
C ALA A 99 18.43 -2.23 -8.04
N ALA A 100 18.87 -2.48 -9.28
CA ALA A 100 19.51 -1.47 -10.11
C ALA A 100 18.54 -0.34 -10.47
N TRP A 101 17.29 -0.67 -10.78
CA TRP A 101 16.25 0.29 -11.13
C TRP A 101 15.93 1.23 -9.97
N CYS A 102 15.71 0.68 -8.77
CA CYS A 102 15.43 1.48 -7.56
C CYS A 102 16.63 2.33 -7.11
N GLN A 103 17.85 1.97 -7.48
CA GLN A 103 19.06 2.75 -7.17
C GLN A 103 19.34 3.85 -8.21
N ALA A 104 18.97 3.62 -9.48
CA ALA A 104 19.23 4.57 -10.56
C ALA A 104 18.24 5.73 -10.61
N ILE A 105 17.10 5.62 -9.91
CA ILE A 105 16.02 6.61 -9.95
C ILE A 105 15.93 7.34 -8.62
N ASP A 106 16.41 8.57 -8.63
CA ASP A 106 16.17 9.55 -7.57
C ASP A 106 14.82 10.27 -7.80
N ASP A 107 14.39 11.07 -6.82
CA ASP A 107 13.18 11.89 -6.90
C ASP A 107 13.17 12.85 -8.12
N SER A 108 14.33 13.12 -8.73
CA SER A 108 14.49 13.93 -9.94
C SER A 108 14.13 13.19 -11.24
N ASN A 109 14.08 11.86 -11.25
CA ASN A 109 13.88 11.02 -12.44
C ASN A 109 12.66 10.09 -12.34
N LEU A 110 11.66 10.45 -11.55
CA LEU A 110 10.43 9.67 -11.35
C LEU A 110 9.69 9.31 -12.65
N GLY A 111 9.87 10.10 -13.71
CA GLY A 111 9.30 9.83 -15.03
C GLY A 111 9.72 8.47 -15.63
N ALA A 112 10.83 7.88 -15.19
CA ALA A 112 11.26 6.56 -15.60
C ALA A 112 10.26 5.44 -15.22
N TYR A 113 9.50 5.61 -14.14
CA TYR A 113 8.43 4.68 -13.75
C TYR A 113 7.23 4.69 -14.69
N ASN A 114 7.12 5.68 -15.58
CA ASN A 114 6.06 5.70 -16.59
C ASN A 114 6.34 4.73 -17.76
N ASN A 115 7.50 4.06 -17.78
CA ASN A 115 7.79 3.05 -18.77
C ASN A 115 6.85 1.84 -18.62
N LYS A 116 6.16 1.47 -19.71
CA LYS A 116 5.18 0.37 -19.73
C LYS A 116 5.77 -0.97 -19.29
N VAL A 117 6.98 -1.30 -19.75
CA VAL A 117 7.65 -2.56 -19.37
C VAL A 117 7.93 -2.61 -17.88
N VAL A 118 8.40 -1.49 -17.30
CA VAL A 118 8.65 -1.39 -15.86
C VAL A 118 7.36 -1.56 -15.08
N ARG A 119 6.27 -0.88 -15.48
CA ARG A 119 4.96 -1.06 -14.84
C ARG A 119 4.47 -2.51 -14.95
N CYS A 120 4.70 -3.18 -16.07
CA CYS A 120 4.38 -4.60 -16.24
C CYS A 120 5.17 -5.51 -15.28
N ILE A 121 6.48 -5.27 -15.12
CA ILE A 121 7.32 -6.01 -14.17
C ILE A 121 6.79 -5.83 -12.75
N LEU A 122 6.52 -4.58 -12.36
CA LEU A 122 6.03 -4.26 -11.01
C LEU A 122 4.68 -4.91 -10.74
N GLU A 123 3.75 -4.84 -11.68
CA GLU A 123 2.44 -5.47 -11.57
C GLU A 123 2.54 -7.00 -11.46
N LEU A 124 3.40 -7.63 -12.26
CA LEU A 124 3.62 -9.07 -12.22
C LEU A 124 4.14 -9.53 -10.83
N VAL A 125 5.23 -8.91 -10.37
CA VAL A 125 5.85 -9.26 -9.07
C VAL A 125 4.91 -8.95 -7.90
N TRP A 126 4.21 -7.81 -7.97
CA TRP A 126 3.29 -7.38 -6.94
C TRP A 126 2.14 -8.36 -6.74
N TRP A 127 1.39 -8.64 -7.81
CA TRP A 127 0.16 -9.43 -7.71
C TRP A 127 0.40 -10.93 -7.55
N ASN A 128 1.51 -11.45 -8.06
CA ASN A 128 1.83 -12.87 -7.90
C ASN A 128 2.42 -13.17 -6.51
N GLY A 129 3.04 -12.18 -5.85
CA GLY A 129 3.80 -12.41 -4.62
C GLY A 129 3.69 -11.30 -3.59
N ALA A 130 4.28 -10.13 -3.85
CA ALA A 130 4.55 -9.12 -2.83
C ALA A 130 3.29 -8.66 -2.08
N VAL A 131 2.15 -8.55 -2.76
CA VAL A 131 0.86 -8.16 -2.14
C VAL A 131 0.42 -9.12 -1.04
N LYS A 132 0.73 -10.42 -1.14
CA LYS A 132 0.36 -11.42 -0.12
C LYS A 132 1.09 -11.13 1.20
N VAL A 133 2.38 -10.78 1.11
CA VAL A 133 3.20 -10.41 2.27
C VAL A 133 2.70 -9.09 2.87
N ASP A 134 2.39 -8.10 2.04
CA ASP A 134 1.88 -6.80 2.48
C ASP A 134 0.54 -6.93 3.21
N LEU A 135 -0.40 -7.68 2.64
CA LEU A 135 -1.70 -7.95 3.26
C LEU A 135 -1.55 -8.72 4.57
N LEU A 136 -0.73 -9.77 4.62
CA LEU A 136 -0.50 -10.52 5.85
C LEU A 136 0.09 -9.61 6.94
N ASN A 137 1.07 -8.77 6.60
CA ASN A 137 1.65 -7.81 7.53
C ASN A 137 0.60 -6.80 8.02
N PHE A 138 -0.27 -6.31 7.15
CA PHE A 138 -1.37 -5.44 7.53
C PHE A 138 -2.32 -6.14 8.52
N PHE A 139 -2.76 -7.36 8.22
CA PHE A 139 -3.64 -8.13 9.11
C PHE A 139 -3.00 -8.37 10.49
N LEU A 140 -1.73 -8.78 10.54
CA LEU A 140 -1.00 -8.96 11.80
C LEU A 140 -0.84 -7.64 12.57
N THR A 141 -0.75 -6.48 11.90
CA THR A 141 -0.70 -5.15 12.55
C THR A 141 -2.03 -4.78 13.15
N VAL A 142 -3.11 -4.94 12.39
CA VAL A 142 -4.46 -4.69 12.90
C VAL A 142 -4.75 -5.61 14.08
N TRP A 143 -4.42 -6.90 13.99
CA TRP A 143 -4.61 -7.84 15.08
C TRP A 143 -3.79 -7.47 16.33
N GLY A 144 -2.51 -7.17 16.16
CA GLY A 144 -1.66 -6.71 17.27
C GLY A 144 -2.15 -5.42 17.92
N LEU A 145 -2.69 -4.48 17.13
CA LEU A 145 -3.32 -3.26 17.66
C LEU A 145 -4.60 -3.56 18.43
N ILE A 146 -5.45 -4.47 17.95
CA ILE A 146 -6.65 -4.90 18.69
C ILE A 146 -6.24 -5.45 20.06
N LEU A 147 -5.21 -6.31 20.12
CA LEU A 147 -4.69 -6.85 21.38
C LEU A 147 -4.14 -5.76 22.30
N LEU A 148 -3.39 -4.79 21.76
CA LEU A 148 -2.88 -3.64 22.54
C LEU A 148 -4.01 -2.78 23.08
N VAL A 149 -4.98 -2.45 22.25
CA VAL A 149 -6.14 -1.62 22.61
C VAL A 149 -6.97 -2.30 23.68
N LEU A 150 -7.27 -3.59 23.53
CA LEU A 150 -7.94 -4.40 24.56
C LEU A 150 -7.13 -4.38 25.87
N GLY A 151 -5.82 -4.57 25.81
CA GLY A 151 -4.94 -4.49 26.98
C GLY A 151 -4.92 -3.11 27.67
N THR A 152 -5.11 -2.01 26.92
CA THR A 152 -5.14 -0.65 27.47
C THR A 152 -6.52 -0.21 27.98
N LEU A 153 -7.58 -0.40 27.19
CA LEU A 153 -8.95 0.02 27.52
C LEU A 153 -9.44 -0.66 28.78
N LEU A 154 -9.10 -1.93 28.93
CA LEU A 154 -9.59 -2.72 30.04
C LEU A 154 -8.79 -2.50 31.34
N ARG A 155 -7.57 -1.93 31.27
CA ARG A 155 -6.73 -1.57 32.43
C ARG A 155 -7.04 -0.20 33.02
N GLY A 156 -7.78 0.65 32.29
CA GLY A 156 -8.09 2.03 32.65
C GLY A 156 -9.48 2.26 33.26
N GLY A 157 -10.28 1.20 33.47
CA GLY A 157 -11.55 1.31 34.20
C GLY A 157 -11.29 1.42 35.70
N ASP A 158 -11.94 2.38 36.37
CA ASP A 158 -11.84 2.55 37.82
C ASP A 158 -12.08 1.21 38.53
N ALA A 159 -11.04 0.74 39.22
CA ALA A 159 -10.94 -0.60 39.83
C ALA A 159 -11.92 -0.85 41.00
N GLU A 160 -12.90 0.03 41.22
CA GLU A 160 -13.84 -0.04 42.34
C GLU A 160 -15.04 -0.98 42.07
N PHE A 161 -15.23 -1.44 40.82
CA PHE A 161 -16.38 -2.29 40.43
C PHE A 161 -16.02 -3.49 39.53
N VAL A 162 -14.74 -3.80 39.38
CA VAL A 162 -14.30 -4.89 38.49
C VAL A 162 -14.28 -6.20 39.27
N ASP A 163 -15.14 -7.15 38.88
CA ASP A 163 -15.19 -8.52 39.42
C ASP A 163 -13.82 -9.23 39.27
N ASP A 164 -13.44 -10.08 40.24
CA ASP A 164 -12.16 -10.83 40.27
C ASP A 164 -11.90 -11.60 38.96
N SER A 165 -12.98 -12.03 38.29
CA SER A 165 -12.93 -12.73 37.01
C SER A 165 -12.45 -11.83 35.86
N ILE A 166 -12.85 -10.55 35.89
CA ILE A 166 -12.47 -9.58 34.88
C ILE A 166 -11.01 -9.21 35.09
N GLU A 167 -10.57 -8.92 36.32
CA GLU A 167 -9.17 -8.54 36.63
C GLU A 167 -8.16 -9.58 36.13
N LYS A 168 -8.43 -10.88 36.33
CA LYS A 168 -7.59 -11.96 35.80
C LYS A 168 -7.57 -12.00 34.28
N PHE A 169 -8.72 -11.81 33.64
CA PHE A 169 -8.80 -11.69 32.19
C PHE A 169 -7.99 -10.48 31.67
N LEU A 170 -7.92 -9.38 32.44
CA LEU A 170 -7.09 -8.20 32.10
C LEU A 170 -5.59 -8.53 32.11
N GLU A 171 -5.14 -9.21 33.16
CA GLU A 171 -3.74 -9.57 33.33
C GLU A 171 -3.29 -10.54 32.23
N TRP A 172 -4.11 -11.56 31.96
CA TRP A 172 -3.85 -12.54 30.91
C TRP A 172 -3.91 -11.93 29.51
N GLY A 173 -4.87 -11.04 29.23
CA GLY A 173 -4.96 -10.31 27.97
C GLY A 173 -3.74 -9.41 27.71
N GLY A 174 -3.25 -8.73 28.75
CA GLY A 174 -2.02 -7.94 28.70
C GLY A 174 -0.82 -8.82 28.35
N ARG A 175 -0.63 -9.95 29.03
CA ARG A 175 0.47 -10.89 28.76
C ARG A 175 0.41 -11.45 27.33
N ALA A 176 -0.78 -11.88 26.89
CA ALA A 176 -0.99 -12.43 25.56
C ALA A 176 -0.69 -11.41 24.44
N SER A 177 -0.96 -10.12 24.66
CA SER A 177 -0.61 -9.05 23.70
C SER A 177 0.91 -8.88 23.56
N VAL A 178 1.63 -8.95 24.67
CA VAL A 178 3.10 -8.83 24.70
C VAL A 178 3.75 -10.02 24.00
N ASP A 179 3.28 -11.23 24.28
CA ASP A 179 3.79 -12.46 23.66
C ASP A 179 3.60 -12.45 22.14
N PHE A 180 2.43 -12.01 21.67
CA PHE A 180 2.15 -11.88 20.24
C PHE A 180 3.07 -10.85 19.55
N ILE A 181 3.28 -9.70 20.18
CA ILE A 181 4.15 -8.62 19.64
C ILE A 181 5.60 -9.07 19.62
N ALA A 182 6.07 -9.70 20.69
CA ALA A 182 7.43 -10.21 20.78
C ALA A 182 7.68 -11.30 19.73
N ALA A 183 6.72 -12.22 19.54
CA ALA A 183 6.75 -13.22 18.48
C ALA A 183 6.86 -12.57 17.09
N ARG A 184 6.07 -11.52 16.83
CA ARG A 184 6.12 -10.79 15.58
C ARG A 184 7.47 -10.13 15.35
N ALA A 185 8.04 -9.52 16.38
CA ALA A 185 9.34 -8.88 16.30
C ALA A 185 10.44 -9.85 15.86
N LEU A 186 10.38 -11.11 16.34
CA LEU A 186 11.31 -12.17 15.93
C LEU A 186 11.16 -12.50 14.44
N VAL A 187 9.92 -12.61 13.95
CA VAL A 187 9.63 -12.91 12.54
C VAL A 187 10.05 -11.74 11.64
N ASP A 188 9.74 -10.51 12.01
CA ASP A 188 10.14 -9.30 11.29
C ASP A 188 11.68 -9.18 11.25
N THR A 189 12.37 -9.48 12.36
CA THR A 189 13.85 -9.51 12.41
C THR A 189 14.44 -10.57 11.48
N ALA A 190 13.86 -11.77 11.42
CA ALA A 190 14.29 -12.82 10.50
C ALA A 190 14.10 -12.41 9.02
N HIS A 191 13.04 -11.67 8.73
CA HIS A 191 12.78 -11.10 7.41
C HIS A 191 13.78 -10.03 7.00
N GLU A 192 14.15 -9.14 7.92
CA GLU A 192 15.20 -8.15 7.68
C GLU A 192 16.57 -8.82 7.47
N ALA A 193 16.87 -9.86 8.24
CA ALA A 193 18.08 -10.66 8.02
C ALA A 193 18.09 -11.33 6.63
N ALA A 194 16.93 -11.85 6.17
CA ALA A 194 16.80 -12.42 4.83
C ALA A 194 17.02 -11.36 3.73
N GLN A 195 16.49 -10.15 3.90
CA GLN A 195 16.72 -9.04 2.95
C GLN A 195 18.20 -8.64 2.90
N PHE A 196 18.84 -8.50 4.07
CA PHE A 196 20.26 -8.19 4.17
C PHE A 196 21.11 -9.27 3.48
N TYR A 197 20.84 -10.54 3.76
CA TYR A 197 21.54 -11.67 3.13
C TYR A 197 21.32 -11.71 1.61
N GLY A 198 20.10 -11.41 1.14
CA GLY A 198 19.79 -11.28 -0.29
C GLY A 198 20.67 -10.22 -0.97
N LEU A 199 20.80 -9.03 -0.36
CA LEU A 199 21.69 -7.98 -0.89
C LEU A 199 23.17 -8.36 -0.82
N PHE A 200 23.59 -9.08 0.22
CA PHE A 200 24.95 -9.59 0.34
C PHE A 200 25.26 -10.60 -0.77
N LYS A 201 24.33 -11.51 -1.08
CA LYS A 201 24.44 -12.48 -2.19
C LYS A 201 24.56 -11.79 -3.55
N LEU A 202 24.02 -10.59 -3.71
CA LEU A 202 24.15 -9.77 -4.92
C LEU A 202 25.39 -8.86 -4.93
N ASN A 203 26.33 -9.03 -3.98
CA ASN A 203 27.50 -8.16 -3.79
C ASN A 203 27.15 -6.67 -3.57
N ARG A 204 25.95 -6.37 -3.06
CA ARG A 204 25.45 -5.01 -2.79
C ARG A 204 25.16 -4.77 -1.30
N GLY A 205 25.84 -5.46 -0.40
CA GLY A 205 25.59 -5.36 1.05
C GLY A 205 25.64 -3.92 1.60
N ARG A 206 26.51 -3.05 1.05
CA ARG A 206 26.58 -1.62 1.45
C ARG A 206 25.30 -0.83 1.13
N ALA A 207 24.58 -1.23 0.09
CA ALA A 207 23.31 -0.59 -0.27
C ALA A 207 22.20 -0.85 0.76
N TYR A 208 22.39 -1.79 1.69
CA TYR A 208 21.45 -1.98 2.79
C TYR A 208 21.49 -0.83 3.80
N LEU A 209 22.60 -0.11 3.97
CA LEU A 209 22.75 0.96 4.98
C LEU A 209 22.09 2.29 4.54
N ASN A 210 20.91 2.23 3.94
CA ASN A 210 20.11 3.42 3.64
C ASN A 210 19.23 3.81 4.85
N ALA A 211 18.76 5.06 4.90
CA ALA A 211 17.95 5.55 6.02
C ALA A 211 16.65 4.75 6.23
N GLY A 212 16.04 4.24 5.15
CA GLY A 212 14.84 3.42 5.22
C GLY A 212 15.06 2.10 5.96
N ASN A 213 16.06 1.31 5.55
CA ASN A 213 16.35 0.02 6.19
C ASN A 213 16.84 0.21 7.64
N VAL A 214 17.54 1.31 7.95
CA VAL A 214 17.90 1.63 9.35
C VAL A 214 16.65 1.84 10.20
N LEU A 215 15.64 2.55 9.66
CA LEU A 215 14.36 2.72 10.31
C LEU A 215 13.60 1.38 10.43
N ASP A 216 13.68 0.51 9.44
CA ASP A 216 13.06 -0.82 9.48
C ASP A 216 13.72 -1.74 10.53
N VAL A 217 15.05 -1.70 10.66
CA VAL A 217 15.78 -2.39 11.73
C VAL A 217 15.36 -1.86 13.11
N PHE A 218 15.28 -0.53 13.26
CA PHE A 218 14.75 0.07 14.49
C PHE A 218 13.31 -0.41 14.78
N ARG A 219 12.49 -0.53 13.72
CA ARG A 219 11.11 -1.03 13.81
C ARG A 219 10.99 -2.49 14.25
N CYS A 220 12.01 -3.30 13.99
CA CYS A 220 12.09 -4.68 14.44
C CYS A 220 12.65 -4.80 15.87
N ILE A 221 13.69 -4.03 16.19
CA ILE A 221 14.40 -4.13 17.47
C ILE A 221 13.55 -3.63 18.64
N VAL A 222 12.85 -2.50 18.49
CA VAL A 222 12.07 -1.91 19.61
C VAL A 222 11.01 -2.88 20.14
N PRO A 223 10.16 -3.51 19.30
CA PRO A 223 9.25 -4.56 19.76
C PRO A 223 9.98 -5.80 20.29
N ALA A 224 11.16 -6.16 19.75
CA ALA A 224 11.93 -7.31 20.22
C ALA A 224 12.45 -7.12 21.65
N VAL A 225 12.71 -5.88 22.09
CA VAL A 225 13.07 -5.58 23.49
C VAL A 225 11.96 -5.99 24.47
N MET A 226 10.69 -6.00 24.04
CA MET A 226 9.58 -6.47 24.88
C MET A 226 9.70 -7.95 25.24
N PHE A 227 10.42 -8.75 24.45
CA PHE A 227 10.71 -10.15 24.79
C PHE A 227 11.58 -10.27 26.05
N TYR A 228 12.51 -9.33 26.25
CA TYR A 228 13.42 -9.34 27.39
C TYR A 228 12.86 -8.58 28.60
N ASN A 229 12.21 -7.45 28.36
CA ASN A 229 11.73 -6.54 29.41
C ASN A 229 10.31 -6.01 29.09
N PRO A 230 9.26 -6.78 29.35
CA PRO A 230 7.88 -6.43 29.02
C PRO A 230 7.30 -5.27 29.86
N GLU A 231 7.93 -4.97 31.00
CA GLU A 231 7.50 -3.95 31.97
C GLU A 231 7.96 -2.53 31.61
N LEU A 232 8.82 -2.36 30.59
CA LEU A 232 9.30 -1.04 30.18
C LEU A 232 8.17 -0.24 29.51
N LYS A 233 7.55 0.66 30.30
CA LYS A 233 6.46 1.54 29.84
C LYS A 233 6.80 2.33 28.58
N LEU A 234 8.03 2.87 28.49
CA LEU A 234 8.47 3.63 27.32
C LEU A 234 8.47 2.77 26.04
N VAL A 235 8.97 1.54 26.12
CA VAL A 235 8.99 0.60 24.98
C VAL A 235 7.56 0.29 24.54
N ARG A 236 6.65 0.05 25.49
CA ARG A 236 5.23 -0.20 25.20
C ARG A 236 4.57 0.97 24.47
N ILE A 237 4.79 2.20 24.93
CA ILE A 237 4.27 3.42 24.28
C ILE A 237 4.83 3.54 22.86
N MET A 238 6.14 3.34 22.69
CA MET A 238 6.77 3.38 21.36
C MET A 238 6.18 2.33 20.43
N VAL A 239 5.99 1.09 20.88
CA VAL A 239 5.39 0.01 20.07
C VAL A 239 3.95 0.37 19.66
N ILE A 240 3.13 0.92 20.57
CA ILE A 240 1.78 1.37 20.25
C ILE A 240 1.82 2.41 19.13
N LEU A 241 2.64 3.46 19.29
CA LEU A 241 2.79 4.51 18.28
C LEU A 241 3.28 3.95 16.93
N MET A 242 4.26 3.05 16.97
CA MET A 242 4.82 2.43 15.77
C MET A 242 3.80 1.59 15.01
N TYR A 243 2.95 0.82 15.70
CA TYR A 243 1.92 0.03 15.04
C TYR A 243 0.84 0.93 14.40
N TRP A 244 0.45 2.02 15.06
CA TRP A 244 -0.46 3.00 14.48
C TRP A 244 0.13 3.69 13.24
N VAL A 245 1.41 4.08 13.30
CA VAL A 245 2.11 4.65 12.13
C VAL A 245 2.22 3.64 11.01
N ARG A 246 2.47 2.36 11.31
CA ARG A 246 2.54 1.27 10.32
C ARG A 246 1.21 1.06 9.60
N LEU A 247 0.06 1.36 10.21
CA LEU A 247 -1.24 1.35 9.52
C LEU A 247 -1.38 2.46 8.47
N LEU A 248 -0.57 3.51 8.52
CA LEU A 248 -0.57 4.55 7.49
C LEU A 248 0.20 4.10 6.23
N GLU A 249 1.03 3.06 6.32
CA GLU A 249 1.88 2.55 5.23
C GLU A 249 1.15 1.55 4.31
N VAL A 250 -0.14 1.80 4.04
CA VAL A 250 -0.95 0.94 3.17
C VAL A 250 -0.48 1.04 1.72
N SER A 251 -0.01 -0.08 1.17
CA SER A 251 0.51 -0.15 -0.20
C SER A 251 -0.34 -1.00 -1.14
N PHE A 252 -1.29 -1.78 -0.61
CA PHE A 252 -2.20 -2.64 -1.39
C PHE A 252 -3.33 -1.90 -2.11
N SER A 253 -3.68 -0.68 -1.66
CA SER A 253 -4.67 0.18 -2.32
C SER A 253 -4.00 1.42 -2.87
N GLU A 254 -3.95 1.53 -4.20
CA GLU A 254 -3.42 2.72 -4.87
C GLU A 254 -4.24 3.97 -4.56
N SER A 255 -5.57 3.84 -4.47
CA SER A 255 -6.46 4.97 -4.15
C SER A 255 -6.13 5.55 -2.78
N LEU A 256 -5.94 4.70 -1.76
CA LEU A 256 -5.58 5.14 -0.42
C LEU A 256 -4.13 5.67 -0.37
N ALA A 257 -3.20 4.97 -1.00
CA ALA A 257 -1.79 5.37 -1.02
C ALA A 257 -1.57 6.74 -1.70
N ARG A 258 -2.32 7.06 -2.76
CA ARG A 258 -2.28 8.39 -3.42
C ARG A 258 -2.72 9.54 -2.50
N GLU A 259 -3.48 9.27 -1.45
CA GLU A 259 -3.85 10.26 -0.43
C GLU A 259 -2.84 10.29 0.73
N LEU A 260 -2.34 9.14 1.17
CA LEU A 260 -1.46 9.04 2.34
C LEU A 260 0.02 9.37 2.04
N LEU A 261 0.54 8.99 0.86
CA LEU A 261 1.95 9.19 0.52
C LEU A 261 2.39 10.66 0.52
N PRO A 262 1.60 11.63 0.00
CA PRO A 262 1.94 13.04 0.11
C PRO A 262 2.08 13.49 1.56
N ILE A 263 1.24 13.00 2.47
CA ILE A 263 1.28 13.32 3.91
C ILE A 263 2.56 12.76 4.54
N GLN A 264 2.91 11.51 4.24
CA GLN A 264 4.12 10.88 4.76
C GLN A 264 5.39 11.59 4.28
N ARG A 265 5.45 11.97 3.00
CA ARG A 265 6.60 12.71 2.44
C ARG A 265 6.68 14.16 2.89
N LEU A 266 5.56 14.76 3.30
CA LEU A 266 5.52 16.11 3.87
C LEU A 266 6.50 16.25 5.03
N ALA A 267 6.64 15.21 5.86
CA ALA A 267 7.55 15.21 7.01
C ALA A 267 9.01 15.52 6.62
N HIS A 268 9.47 15.08 5.44
CA HIS A 268 10.82 15.39 4.95
C HIS A 268 10.96 16.83 4.46
N GLY A 269 9.90 17.41 3.86
CA GLY A 269 9.89 18.78 3.35
C GLY A 269 9.66 19.85 4.43
N LEU A 270 9.17 19.46 5.61
CA LEU A 270 8.81 20.38 6.69
C LEU A 270 10.00 20.92 7.51
N GLY A 271 11.18 20.32 7.38
CA GLY A 271 12.36 20.65 8.20
C GLY A 271 12.64 22.15 8.31
N PRO A 272 12.82 22.88 7.19
CA PRO A 272 13.08 24.32 7.23
C PRO A 272 11.96 25.14 7.90
N ALA A 273 10.70 24.80 7.61
CA ALA A 273 9.55 25.50 8.17
C ALA A 273 9.39 25.23 9.68
N LEU A 274 9.65 23.99 10.12
CA LEU A 274 9.71 23.63 11.54
C LEU A 274 10.84 24.35 12.27
N ILE A 275 12.02 24.51 11.64
CA ILE A 275 13.14 25.26 12.22
C ILE A 275 12.75 26.73 12.42
N VAL A 276 12.13 27.36 11.43
CA VAL A 276 11.68 28.76 11.54
C VAL A 276 10.62 28.91 12.64
N ALA A 277 9.63 28.01 12.68
CA ALA A 277 8.61 28.00 13.73
C ALA A 277 9.21 27.76 15.13
N PHE A 278 10.18 26.85 15.24
CA PHE A 278 10.89 26.55 16.48
C PHE A 278 11.72 27.74 16.97
N ILE A 279 12.45 28.41 16.07
CA ILE A 279 13.20 29.63 16.40
C ILE A 279 12.25 30.72 16.89
N GLY A 280 11.12 30.92 16.19
CA GLY A 280 10.08 31.86 16.61
C GLY A 280 9.51 31.51 18.00
N PHE A 281 9.24 30.23 18.25
CA PHE A 281 8.75 29.75 19.53
C PHE A 281 9.75 30.01 20.65
N CYS A 282 11.03 29.66 20.45
CA CYS A 282 12.08 29.88 21.44
C CYS A 282 12.32 31.37 21.69
N ALA A 283 12.33 32.21 20.66
CA ALA A 283 12.54 33.65 20.79
C ALA A 283 11.42 34.31 21.60
N LEU A 284 10.15 34.00 21.32
CA LEU A 284 9.00 34.55 22.03
C LEU A 284 8.87 33.99 23.46
N THR A 285 9.14 32.69 23.65
CA THR A 285 9.17 32.06 24.98
C THR A 285 10.27 32.66 25.85
N HIS A 286 11.46 32.90 25.29
CA HIS A 286 12.56 33.53 26.01
C HIS A 286 12.26 35.00 26.35
N ALA A 287 11.69 35.76 25.41
CA ALA A 287 11.25 37.13 25.66
C ALA A 287 10.16 37.20 26.75
N TYR A 288 9.22 36.25 26.75
CA TYR A 288 8.20 36.13 27.81
C TYR A 288 8.84 35.79 29.17
N CYS A 289 9.85 34.92 29.21
CA CYS A 289 10.58 34.56 30.43
C CYS A 289 11.32 35.75 31.02
N ALA A 290 11.97 36.55 30.17
CA ALA A 290 12.68 37.75 30.56
C ALA A 290 11.72 38.83 31.10
N LEU A 291 10.50 38.93 30.54
CA LEU A 291 9.48 39.90 30.96
C LEU A 291 8.76 39.51 32.26
N ALA A 292 8.55 38.21 32.48
CA ALA A 292 7.82 37.71 33.64
C ALA A 292 8.72 37.55 34.88
N GLU A 293 10.05 37.57 34.71
CA GLU A 293 11.04 37.28 35.77
C GLU A 293 10.80 35.93 36.48
N VAL A 294 10.10 35.01 35.81
CA VAL A 294 9.76 33.69 36.34
C VAL A 294 10.89 32.70 36.04
N PRO A 295 11.27 31.81 36.97
CA PRO A 295 12.23 30.76 36.69
C PRO A 295 11.76 29.85 35.53
N PHE A 296 12.67 29.59 34.58
CA PHE A 296 12.40 28.67 33.48
C PHE A 296 12.15 27.25 34.01
N ASN A 297 10.89 26.83 34.01
CA ASN A 297 10.45 25.53 34.50
C ASN A 297 9.47 24.86 33.52
N ASN A 298 9.15 23.59 33.76
CA ASN A 298 8.27 22.81 32.87
C ASN A 298 6.87 23.42 32.74
N ALA A 299 6.33 24.01 33.80
CA ALA A 299 5.02 24.65 33.80
C ALA A 299 5.00 25.90 32.90
N PHE A 300 6.05 26.70 32.95
CA PHE A 300 6.25 27.88 32.11
C PHE A 300 6.38 27.50 30.63
N LEU A 301 7.11 26.42 30.32
CA LEU A 301 7.23 25.92 28.95
C LEU A 301 5.89 25.40 28.41
N GLN A 302 5.11 24.69 29.23
CA GLN A 302 3.77 24.22 28.86
C GLN A 302 2.80 25.38 28.65
N GLN A 303 2.84 26.41 29.50
CA GLN A 303 2.07 27.64 29.33
C GLN A 303 2.44 28.36 28.04
N SER A 304 3.74 28.52 27.77
CA SER A 304 4.22 29.17 26.54
C SER A 304 3.80 28.41 25.29
N PHE A 305 3.80 27.06 25.35
CA PHE A 305 3.27 26.22 24.28
C PHE A 305 1.76 26.43 24.08
N SER A 306 0.95 26.39 25.14
CA SER A 306 -0.50 26.60 25.06
C SER A 306 -0.85 28.00 24.51
N MET A 307 -0.12 29.01 24.98
CA MET A 307 -0.31 30.39 24.56
C MET A 307 0.01 30.60 23.08
N LEU A 308 1.17 30.10 22.61
CA LEU A 308 1.63 30.37 21.25
C LEU A 308 1.00 29.43 20.21
N ILE A 309 0.93 28.12 20.47
CA ILE A 309 0.49 27.12 19.49
C ILE A 309 -1.04 27.01 19.44
N THR A 310 -1.70 26.97 20.60
CA THR A 310 -3.17 26.83 20.68
C THR A 310 -3.91 28.16 20.84
N ALA A 311 -3.19 29.29 20.88
CA ALA A 311 -3.73 30.63 21.11
C ALA A 311 -4.53 30.74 22.42
N ASP A 312 -4.22 29.90 23.41
CA ASP A 312 -4.91 29.89 24.69
C ASP A 312 -4.32 30.99 25.60
N VAL A 313 -4.97 32.15 25.57
CA VAL A 313 -4.61 33.31 26.38
C VAL A 313 -5.04 33.13 27.84
N THR A 314 -5.85 32.12 28.15
CA THR A 314 -6.35 31.84 29.52
C THR A 314 -5.43 30.92 30.33
N GLY A 315 -4.46 30.28 29.67
CA GLY A 315 -3.69 29.19 30.25
C GLY A 315 -2.54 29.63 31.18
N GLY A 316 -2.82 29.83 32.46
CA GLY A 316 -1.85 29.64 33.54
C GLY A 316 -1.66 30.83 34.48
N ASP A 317 -2.22 30.73 35.68
CA ASP A 317 -2.09 31.65 36.82
C ASP A 317 -0.66 31.74 37.42
N ILE A 318 0.39 31.58 36.60
CA ILE A 318 1.78 31.66 37.09
C ILE A 318 2.13 33.12 37.45
N VAL A 319 1.48 34.09 36.80
CA VAL A 319 1.68 35.52 37.08
C VAL A 319 0.38 36.12 37.58
N THR A 320 0.29 36.30 38.89
CA THR A 320 -0.87 36.84 39.61
C THR A 320 -1.11 38.32 39.36
N ASP A 321 -0.07 39.10 39.01
CA ASP A 321 -0.17 40.52 38.66
C ASP A 321 0.67 40.86 37.42
N PRO A 322 0.14 40.69 36.20
CA PRO A 322 0.91 40.96 34.98
C PRO A 322 1.14 42.46 34.82
N THR A 323 2.41 42.83 34.62
CA THR A 323 2.82 44.21 34.33
C THR A 323 2.16 44.72 33.05
N LEU A 324 2.01 46.04 32.89
CA LEU A 324 1.45 46.65 31.67
C LEU A 324 2.16 46.15 30.39
N LEU A 325 3.48 46.00 30.47
CA LEU A 325 4.31 45.52 29.38
C LEU A 325 3.98 44.05 29.02
N GLN A 326 3.76 43.20 30.02
CA GLN A 326 3.35 41.80 29.81
C GLN A 326 1.94 41.71 29.20
N ARG A 327 0.98 42.54 29.66
CA ARG A 327 -0.38 42.60 29.09
C ARG A 327 -0.40 43.02 27.62
N ILE A 328 0.57 43.82 27.18
CA ILE A 328 0.73 44.23 25.78
C ILE A 328 1.51 43.17 24.98
N PHE A 329 2.55 42.60 25.57
CA PHE A 329 3.42 41.63 24.92
C PHE A 329 2.70 40.31 24.62
N THR A 330 1.88 39.79 25.53
CA THR A 330 1.13 38.54 25.33
C THR A 330 0.29 38.52 24.04
N PRO A 331 -0.65 39.46 23.80
CA PRO A 331 -1.41 39.47 22.56
C PRO A 331 -0.54 39.75 21.34
N LEU A 332 0.53 40.55 21.46
CA LEU A 332 1.48 40.78 20.37
C LEU A 332 2.22 39.49 19.98
N ALA A 333 2.66 38.71 20.97
CA ALA A 333 3.36 37.45 20.78
C ALA A 333 2.44 36.39 20.17
N VAL A 334 1.18 36.30 20.62
CA VAL A 334 0.15 35.43 20.02
C VAL A 334 -0.14 35.86 18.58
N CYS A 335 -0.32 37.16 18.30
CA CYS A 335 -0.50 37.65 16.94
C CYS A 335 0.71 37.32 16.06
N ALA A 336 1.93 37.60 16.52
CA ALA A 336 3.14 37.29 15.76
C ALA A 336 3.29 35.79 15.51
N PHE A 337 3.05 34.94 16.51
CA PHE A 337 3.25 33.50 16.34
C PHE A 337 2.11 32.83 15.58
N SER A 338 0.87 32.98 16.04
CA SER A 338 -0.29 32.29 15.48
C SER A 338 -0.75 32.89 14.14
N ILE A 339 -0.59 34.20 13.91
CA ILE A 339 -1.00 34.82 12.64
C ILE A 339 0.14 34.88 11.63
N PHE A 340 1.39 35.12 12.04
CA PHE A 340 2.48 35.22 11.07
C PHE A 340 3.23 33.89 10.90
N PHE A 341 3.84 33.34 11.96
CA PHE A 341 4.63 32.10 11.83
C PHE A 341 3.79 30.89 11.44
N LEU A 342 2.62 30.69 12.07
CA LEU A 342 1.77 29.53 11.81
C LEU A 342 1.12 29.58 10.42
N ASN A 343 0.72 30.77 9.92
CA ASN A 343 0.21 30.89 8.56
C ASN A 343 1.29 30.70 7.49
N ILE A 344 2.53 31.15 7.72
CA ILE A 344 3.65 30.83 6.83
C ILE A 344 3.87 29.31 6.80
N PHE A 345 3.83 28.67 7.96
CA PHE A 345 3.96 27.21 8.08
C PHE A 345 2.86 26.47 7.30
N ILE A 346 1.60 26.89 7.46
CA ILE A 346 0.46 26.34 6.69
C ILE A 346 0.64 26.58 5.19
N GLY A 347 1.08 27.77 4.78
CA GLY A 347 1.32 28.10 3.37
C GLY A 347 2.36 27.17 2.74
N VAL A 348 3.50 26.97 3.41
CA VAL A 348 4.56 26.07 2.96
C VAL A 348 4.08 24.61 2.93
N ILE A 349 3.28 24.17 3.91
CA ILE A 349 2.63 22.85 3.89
C ILE A 349 1.74 22.71 2.66
N GLY A 350 0.89 23.70 2.39
CA GLY A 350 -0.08 23.66 1.30
C GLY A 350 0.60 23.55 -0.07
N GLU A 351 1.66 24.33 -0.29
CA GLU A 351 2.44 24.28 -1.53
C GLU A 351 3.16 22.94 -1.70
N ASN A 352 3.86 22.47 -0.66
CA ASN A 352 4.55 21.18 -0.69
C ASN A 352 3.57 20.01 -0.91
N TYR A 353 2.42 20.04 -0.24
CA TYR A 353 1.38 19.03 -0.40
C TYR A 353 0.86 19.00 -1.85
N SER A 354 0.60 20.17 -2.46
CA SER A 354 0.15 20.27 -3.85
C SER A 354 1.16 19.66 -4.82
N ILE A 355 2.45 19.98 -4.66
CA ILE A 355 3.53 19.41 -5.49
C ILE A 355 3.60 17.89 -5.32
N GLN A 356 3.61 17.39 -4.08
CA GLN A 356 3.65 15.95 -3.80
C GLN A 356 2.40 15.23 -4.33
N LYS A 357 1.24 15.89 -4.31
CA LYS A 357 -0.01 15.34 -4.83
C LYS A 357 0.04 15.13 -6.34
N GLN A 358 0.63 16.07 -7.10
CA GLN A 358 0.78 15.94 -8.55
C GLN A 358 1.65 14.75 -8.96
N VAL A 359 2.71 14.46 -8.20
CA VAL A 359 3.63 13.34 -8.48
C VAL A 359 3.25 12.03 -7.77
N SER A 360 2.15 12.02 -7.00
CA SER A 360 1.75 10.92 -6.12
C SER A 360 1.66 9.55 -6.81
N HIS A 361 1.18 9.50 -8.05
CA HIS A 361 1.14 8.25 -8.83
C HIS A 361 2.54 7.69 -9.12
N LEU A 362 3.50 8.53 -9.51
CA LEU A 362 4.87 8.08 -9.78
C LEU A 362 5.59 7.69 -8.49
N VAL A 363 5.37 8.46 -7.44
CA VAL A 363 5.86 8.15 -6.09
C VAL A 363 5.31 6.81 -5.60
N PHE A 364 4.04 6.52 -5.86
CA PHE A 364 3.46 5.23 -5.54
C PHE A 364 4.13 4.08 -6.29
N LEU A 365 4.40 4.24 -7.58
CA LEU A 365 5.15 3.24 -8.37
C LEU A 365 6.57 3.04 -7.83
N GLN A 366 7.23 4.10 -7.38
CA GLN A 366 8.55 4.01 -6.73
C GLN A 366 8.49 3.22 -5.42
N VAL A 367 7.52 3.51 -4.55
CA VAL A 367 7.31 2.76 -3.29
C VAL A 367 7.01 1.29 -3.59
N ARG A 368 6.10 1.02 -4.54
CA ARG A 368 5.78 -0.33 -4.98
C ARG A 368 7.00 -1.04 -5.56
N ALA A 369 7.86 -0.34 -6.31
CA ALA A 369 9.12 -0.90 -6.79
C ALA A 369 10.08 -1.27 -5.66
N GLY A 370 10.17 -0.44 -4.62
CA GLY A 370 10.88 -0.76 -3.39
C GLY A 370 10.37 -2.05 -2.75
N LEU A 371 9.05 -2.18 -2.57
CA LEU A 371 8.43 -3.37 -1.98
C LEU A 371 8.62 -4.63 -2.84
N CYS A 372 8.45 -4.53 -4.16
CA CYS A 372 8.71 -5.63 -5.09
C CYS A 372 10.18 -6.06 -5.05
N ASN A 373 11.11 -5.10 -5.00
CA ASN A 373 12.53 -5.38 -4.85
C ASN A 373 12.82 -6.12 -3.54
N THR A 374 12.27 -5.64 -2.41
CA THR A 374 12.41 -6.28 -1.11
C THR A 374 11.85 -7.71 -1.10
N TYR A 375 10.66 -7.92 -1.68
CA TYR A 375 10.09 -9.25 -1.83
C TYR A 375 11.00 -10.19 -2.63
N MET A 376 11.52 -9.71 -3.77
CA MET A 376 12.40 -10.47 -4.65
C MET A 376 13.73 -10.81 -3.98
N LEU A 377 14.30 -9.88 -3.21
CA LEU A 377 15.51 -10.15 -2.42
C LEU A 377 15.27 -11.25 -1.39
N ARG A 378 14.17 -11.18 -0.65
CA ARG A 378 13.80 -12.21 0.35
C ARG A 378 13.53 -13.57 -0.31
N SER A 379 12.90 -13.60 -1.48
CA SER A 379 12.64 -14.85 -2.21
C SER A 379 13.91 -15.52 -2.76
N THR A 380 15.04 -14.82 -2.88
CA THR A 380 16.32 -15.47 -3.24
C THR A 380 16.94 -16.29 -2.12
N VAL A 381 16.45 -16.08 -0.89
CA VAL A 381 16.92 -16.70 0.35
C VAL A 381 15.91 -17.74 0.82
N ILE A 382 14.62 -17.41 0.77
CA ILE A 382 13.51 -18.29 1.17
C ILE A 382 13.16 -19.19 -0.02
N PRO A 383 13.34 -20.52 0.07
CA PRO A 383 13.04 -21.41 -1.03
C PRO A 383 11.53 -21.45 -1.33
N GLY A 384 11.17 -21.11 -2.58
CA GLY A 384 9.77 -21.07 -3.06
C GLY A 384 9.18 -22.43 -3.45
N TRP A 385 9.93 -23.52 -3.29
CA TRP A 385 9.57 -24.88 -3.72
C TRP A 385 9.26 -25.85 -2.57
N LEU A 386 9.38 -25.43 -1.31
CA LEU A 386 9.21 -26.32 -0.16
C LEU A 386 7.82 -26.99 -0.15
N PHE A 387 6.75 -26.21 -0.24
CA PHE A 387 5.37 -26.73 -0.12
C PHE A 387 4.34 -25.95 -0.96
N PRO A 388 4.48 -25.81 -2.29
CA PRO A 388 3.61 -24.96 -3.11
C PRO A 388 2.14 -25.35 -3.06
N LYS A 389 1.82 -26.65 -3.01
CA LYS A 389 0.43 -27.15 -2.97
C LYS A 389 -0.20 -27.05 -1.58
N ALA A 390 0.61 -27.08 -0.52
CA ALA A 390 0.12 -27.05 0.87
C ALA A 390 0.21 -25.67 1.50
N ALA A 391 0.80 -24.67 0.83
CA ALA A 391 1.01 -23.33 1.37
C ALA A 391 -0.28 -22.64 1.81
N GLY A 392 -1.33 -22.68 0.98
CA GLY A 392 -2.64 -22.10 1.32
C GLY A 392 -3.24 -22.72 2.59
N PRO A 393 -3.48 -24.04 2.61
CA PRO A 393 -3.99 -24.74 3.81
C PRO A 393 -3.10 -24.55 5.04
N ALA A 394 -1.76 -24.60 4.89
CA ALA A 394 -0.83 -24.43 6.00
C ALA A 394 -0.92 -23.03 6.62
N ALA A 395 -1.04 -21.97 5.80
CA ALA A 395 -1.23 -20.61 6.29
C ALA A 395 -2.55 -20.47 7.07
N VAL A 396 -3.63 -21.08 6.60
CA VAL A 396 -4.94 -21.08 7.28
C VAL A 396 -4.86 -21.82 8.62
N VAL A 397 -4.27 -23.02 8.62
CA VAL A 397 -4.09 -23.81 9.85
C VAL A 397 -3.24 -23.05 10.86
N ALA A 398 -2.12 -22.46 10.42
CA ALA A 398 -1.27 -21.65 11.28
C ALA A 398 -2.00 -20.43 11.86
N GLY A 399 -2.83 -19.75 11.07
CA GLY A 399 -3.65 -18.63 11.52
C GLY A 399 -4.71 -19.05 12.55
N ILE A 400 -5.40 -20.19 12.33
CA ILE A 400 -6.37 -20.73 13.29
C ILE A 400 -5.66 -21.17 14.57
N SER A 401 -4.54 -21.89 14.47
CA SER A 401 -3.74 -22.30 15.63
C SER A 401 -3.28 -21.10 16.45
N MET A 402 -2.85 -20.02 15.78
CA MET A 402 -2.48 -18.76 16.43
C MET A 402 -3.67 -18.14 17.18
N ALA A 403 -4.85 -18.07 16.55
CA ALA A 403 -6.05 -17.51 17.18
C ALA A 403 -6.54 -18.35 18.37
N VAL A 404 -6.51 -19.69 18.25
CA VAL A 404 -6.89 -20.62 19.32
C VAL A 404 -5.89 -20.51 20.47
N LEU A 405 -4.59 -20.44 20.19
CA LEU A 405 -3.57 -20.25 21.21
C LEU A 405 -3.74 -18.91 21.92
N GLN A 406 -4.05 -17.84 21.18
CA GLN A 406 -4.35 -16.52 21.75
C GLN A 406 -5.56 -16.59 22.68
N ALA A 407 -6.67 -17.19 22.23
CA ALA A 407 -7.86 -17.34 23.06
C ALA A 407 -7.59 -18.19 24.30
N TRP A 408 -6.80 -19.25 24.17
CA TRP A 408 -6.41 -20.10 25.29
C TRP A 408 -5.61 -19.34 26.35
N VAL A 409 -4.58 -18.59 25.95
CA VAL A 409 -3.78 -17.78 26.88
C VAL A 409 -4.62 -16.68 27.53
N MET A 410 -5.60 -16.12 26.83
CA MET A 410 -6.50 -15.11 27.40
C MET A 410 -7.56 -15.68 28.35
N LEU A 411 -7.94 -16.96 28.21
CA LEU A 411 -9.01 -17.59 28.98
C LEU A 411 -8.50 -18.48 30.12
N THR A 412 -7.23 -18.84 30.13
CA THR A 412 -6.66 -19.75 31.12
C THR A 412 -5.37 -19.19 31.73
N ASP A 413 -5.19 -19.41 33.03
CA ASP A 413 -3.94 -19.12 33.77
C ASP A 413 -2.79 -20.08 33.40
N ALA A 414 -2.88 -20.74 32.25
CA ALA A 414 -1.92 -21.75 31.86
C ALA A 414 -0.60 -21.07 31.48
N ASP A 415 0.37 -21.12 32.40
CA ASP A 415 1.77 -20.80 32.15
C ASP A 415 2.35 -21.81 31.14
N LEU A 416 2.06 -21.58 29.86
CA LEU A 416 2.74 -22.28 28.79
C LEU A 416 4.22 -21.89 28.88
N LYS A 417 5.14 -22.86 28.83
CA LYS A 417 6.58 -22.58 29.03
C LYS A 417 7.24 -21.78 27.88
N SER A 418 6.51 -21.42 26.81
CA SER A 418 7.03 -20.59 25.69
C SER A 418 5.98 -20.10 24.65
N PRO A 419 4.92 -19.37 25.06
CA PRO A 419 3.89 -18.88 24.13
C PRO A 419 4.44 -18.04 22.95
N PRO A 420 5.41 -17.11 23.15
CA PRO A 420 5.97 -16.34 22.04
C PRO A 420 6.62 -17.17 20.94
N VAL A 421 7.24 -18.31 21.28
CA VAL A 421 7.91 -19.16 20.28
C VAL A 421 6.89 -19.86 19.40
N VAL A 422 5.79 -20.35 19.97
CA VAL A 422 4.72 -20.98 19.20
C VAL A 422 4.01 -19.96 18.32
N PHE A 423 3.73 -18.75 18.85
CA PHE A 423 3.23 -17.64 18.04
C PHE A 423 4.19 -17.30 16.88
N ALA A 424 5.49 -17.24 17.14
CA ALA A 424 6.49 -16.94 16.12
C ALA A 424 6.52 -18.03 15.05
N CYS A 425 6.42 -19.31 15.42
CA CYS A 425 6.32 -20.42 14.47
C CYS A 425 5.07 -20.33 13.59
N CYS A 426 3.90 -20.00 14.16
CA CYS A 426 2.67 -19.82 13.39
C CYS A 426 2.79 -18.64 12.42
N GLN A 427 3.23 -17.48 12.90
CA GLN A 427 3.41 -16.28 12.07
C GLN A 427 4.47 -16.50 10.98
N ALA A 428 5.61 -17.12 11.30
CA ALA A 428 6.63 -17.50 10.34
C ALA A 428 6.08 -18.46 9.28
N THR A 429 5.26 -19.44 9.68
CA THR A 429 4.63 -20.38 8.74
C THR A 429 3.71 -19.64 7.76
N MET A 430 2.79 -18.80 8.25
CA MET A 430 1.89 -18.00 7.40
C MET A 430 2.66 -17.17 6.38
N LEU A 431 3.79 -16.61 6.80
CA LEU A 431 4.61 -15.71 6.04
C LEU A 431 5.54 -16.43 5.06
N LEU A 432 6.08 -17.60 5.41
CA LEU A 432 6.76 -18.51 4.47
C LEU A 432 5.82 -18.96 3.35
N CYS A 433 4.54 -19.21 3.66
CA CYS A 433 3.54 -19.56 2.66
C CYS A 433 3.34 -18.47 1.60
N CYS A 434 3.56 -17.19 1.92
CA CYS A 434 3.49 -16.09 0.94
C CYS A 434 4.60 -16.15 -0.14
N TYR A 435 5.69 -16.88 0.12
CA TYR A 435 6.80 -17.06 -0.84
C TYR A 435 6.71 -18.36 -1.64
N GLN A 436 5.75 -19.25 -1.34
CA GLN A 436 5.60 -20.54 -2.00
C GLN A 436 4.90 -20.40 -3.37
N ASN A 437 5.63 -19.86 -4.35
CA ASN A 437 5.17 -19.63 -5.71
C ASN A 437 6.07 -20.35 -6.73
N ALA A 438 6.05 -21.69 -6.75
CA ALA A 438 6.97 -22.51 -7.56
C ALA A 438 6.84 -22.34 -9.10
N HIS A 439 5.77 -21.68 -9.57
CA HIS A 439 5.52 -21.45 -11.00
C HIS A 439 6.10 -20.12 -11.50
N GLU A 440 6.54 -19.24 -10.61
CA GLU A 440 7.02 -17.90 -10.99
C GLU A 440 8.46 -17.93 -11.52
N PRO A 441 8.80 -17.04 -12.46
CA PRO A 441 10.09 -17.08 -13.16
C PRO A 441 11.28 -16.80 -12.23
N TRP A 442 11.07 -16.08 -11.13
CA TRP A 442 12.10 -15.82 -10.12
C TRP A 442 12.25 -16.91 -9.05
N ALA A 443 11.35 -17.89 -9.01
CA ALA A 443 11.34 -18.94 -7.99
C ALA A 443 12.08 -20.22 -8.42
N ARG A 444 12.45 -20.37 -9.71
CA ARG A 444 13.02 -21.60 -10.27
C ARG A 444 14.54 -21.51 -10.46
N TYR A 445 15.26 -22.40 -9.76
CA TYR A 445 16.43 -23.06 -10.32
C TYR A 445 15.96 -24.46 -10.75
N ASP A 446 16.31 -24.90 -11.95
CA ASP A 446 16.00 -26.26 -12.41
C ASP A 446 16.59 -27.29 -11.43
N GLU A 447 15.91 -28.42 -11.19
CA GLU A 447 16.38 -29.51 -10.30
C GLU A 447 17.76 -30.04 -10.72
N GLN A 448 18.17 -29.77 -11.95
CA GLN A 448 19.45 -30.15 -12.53
C GLN A 448 20.49 -29.01 -12.57
N GLY A 449 20.22 -27.87 -11.90
CA GLY A 449 21.13 -26.73 -11.83
C GLY A 449 21.32 -25.97 -13.15
N ARG A 450 20.48 -26.24 -14.17
CA ARG A 450 20.53 -25.51 -15.44
C ARG A 450 19.86 -24.15 -15.30
N PRO A 451 20.36 -23.12 -16.00
CA PRO A 451 19.65 -21.85 -16.07
C PRO A 451 18.26 -22.10 -16.69
N PRO A 452 17.19 -21.56 -16.09
CA PRO A 452 15.87 -21.65 -16.70
C PRO A 452 15.92 -21.02 -18.10
N PRO A 453 15.06 -21.47 -19.04
CA PRO A 453 14.96 -20.83 -20.35
C PRO A 453 14.62 -19.33 -20.18
N PRO A 454 15.08 -18.47 -21.09
CA PRO A 454 14.83 -17.03 -21.00
C PRO A 454 13.32 -16.76 -21.00
N HIS A 455 12.87 -15.91 -20.08
CA HIS A 455 11.48 -15.45 -20.03
C HIS A 455 11.38 -14.02 -20.55
N TYR A 456 10.39 -13.76 -21.38
CA TYR A 456 10.05 -12.49 -22.00
C TYR A 456 8.77 -11.92 -21.40
N ILE A 457 8.69 -10.60 -21.38
CA ILE A 457 7.53 -9.88 -20.86
C ILE A 457 6.59 -9.58 -22.01
N TRP A 458 5.40 -10.16 -21.92
CA TRP A 458 4.27 -9.87 -22.78
C TRP A 458 3.32 -8.94 -22.06
N TYR A 459 2.71 -8.02 -22.80
CA TYR A 459 1.61 -7.24 -22.25
C TYR A 459 0.59 -6.89 -23.33
N ALA A 460 -0.67 -7.03 -22.98
CA ALA A 460 -1.78 -6.48 -23.75
C ALA A 460 -2.11 -5.10 -23.19
N GLU A 461 -1.98 -4.07 -24.02
CA GLU A 461 -2.32 -2.70 -23.69
C GLU A 461 -3.71 -2.38 -24.19
N ALA A 462 -4.61 -1.92 -23.30
CA ALA A 462 -5.90 -1.42 -23.73
C ALA A 462 -5.68 -0.18 -24.61
N ARG A 463 -6.23 -0.18 -25.82
CA ARG A 463 -6.38 1.05 -26.58
C ARG A 463 -7.23 1.99 -25.74
N GLN A 464 -6.64 3.11 -25.34
CA GLN A 464 -7.45 4.24 -24.90
C GLN A 464 -8.14 4.70 -26.17
N ASP A 465 -9.46 4.57 -26.24
CA ASP A 465 -10.24 5.31 -27.22
C ASP A 465 -9.81 6.77 -27.04
N GLU A 466 -9.18 7.36 -28.06
CA GLU A 466 -8.91 8.79 -28.05
C GLU A 466 -10.23 9.47 -27.67
N PRO A 467 -10.22 10.46 -26.75
CA PRO A 467 -11.44 11.20 -26.47
C PRO A 467 -12.01 11.64 -27.82
N PRO A 468 -13.31 11.44 -28.07
CA PRO A 468 -13.89 11.66 -29.39
C PRO A 468 -13.40 13.01 -29.88
N THR A 469 -12.77 13.01 -31.05
CA THR A 469 -12.28 14.27 -31.58
C THR A 469 -13.48 15.20 -31.75
N GLN A 470 -13.29 16.52 -31.72
CA GLN A 470 -14.40 17.45 -31.97
C GLN A 470 -15.12 17.12 -33.29
N LEU A 471 -14.44 16.46 -34.23
CA LEU A 471 -14.99 15.95 -35.46
C LEU A 471 -15.97 14.78 -35.24
N ASP A 472 -15.66 13.84 -34.34
CA ASP A 472 -16.54 12.71 -33.98
C ASP A 472 -17.78 13.19 -33.23
N ASP A 473 -17.64 14.16 -32.33
CA ASP A 473 -18.76 14.82 -31.67
C ASP A 473 -19.65 15.56 -32.68
N MET A 474 -19.04 16.29 -33.63
CA MET A 474 -19.77 16.93 -34.72
C MET A 474 -20.50 15.91 -35.60
N GLN A 475 -19.85 14.79 -35.92
CA GLN A 475 -20.46 13.73 -36.72
C GLN A 475 -21.61 13.05 -35.99
N HIS A 476 -21.52 12.88 -34.68
CA HIS A 476 -22.60 12.38 -33.83
C HIS A 476 -23.79 13.35 -33.83
N CYS A 477 -23.56 14.64 -33.59
CA CYS A 477 -24.61 15.66 -33.66
C CYS A 477 -25.27 15.72 -35.04
N LEU A 478 -24.50 15.65 -36.13
CA LEU A 478 -25.05 15.63 -37.50
C LEU A 478 -25.90 14.39 -37.78
N ARG A 479 -25.55 13.25 -37.16
CA ARG A 479 -26.29 11.99 -37.29
C ARG A 479 -27.63 12.08 -36.54
N ASP A 480 -27.62 12.58 -35.30
CA ASP A 480 -28.84 12.83 -34.53
C ASP A 480 -29.77 13.83 -35.22
N LEU A 481 -29.21 14.90 -35.79
CA LEU A 481 -29.99 15.92 -36.48
C LEU A 481 -30.61 15.38 -37.78
N ARG A 482 -29.89 14.51 -38.50
CA ARG A 482 -30.40 13.79 -39.67
C ARG A 482 -31.53 12.85 -39.30
N ASP A 483 -31.43 12.15 -38.18
CA ASP A 483 -32.44 11.20 -37.73
C ASP A 483 -33.70 11.93 -37.24
N HIS A 484 -33.55 13.07 -36.55
CA HIS A 484 -34.67 13.96 -36.23
C HIS A 484 -35.37 14.51 -37.48
N LEU A 485 -34.62 14.92 -38.51
CA LEU A 485 -35.21 15.38 -39.78
C LEU A 485 -35.91 14.25 -40.55
N ARG A 486 -35.44 13.01 -40.43
CA ARG A 486 -36.14 11.83 -40.99
C ARG A 486 -37.44 11.53 -40.25
N CYS A 487 -37.43 11.58 -38.93
CA CYS A 487 -38.64 11.43 -38.11
C CYS A 487 -39.66 12.55 -38.36
N ALA A 488 -39.20 13.80 -38.55
CA ALA A 488 -40.08 14.93 -38.86
C ALA A 488 -40.69 14.84 -40.29
N LYS A 489 -40.05 14.11 -41.20
CA LYS A 489 -40.53 13.91 -42.58
C LYS A 489 -41.50 12.74 -42.74
N SER A 490 -41.78 11.93 -41.71
CA SER A 490 -42.83 10.92 -41.82
C SER A 490 -44.21 11.61 -41.79
N PRO A 491 -44.99 11.62 -42.88
CA PRO A 491 -46.29 12.26 -42.89
C PRO A 491 -47.28 11.42 -42.07
N VAL A 492 -47.91 12.09 -41.10
CA VAL A 492 -49.07 11.62 -40.34
C VAL A 492 -50.15 11.18 -41.31
N ASN A 493 -50.30 9.86 -41.51
CA ASN A 493 -51.45 9.29 -42.19
C ASN A 493 -52.57 9.13 -41.17
N SER A 494 -53.43 10.14 -41.10
CA SER A 494 -54.69 10.13 -40.36
C SER A 494 -55.62 9.03 -40.89
N ARG A 495 -55.86 7.99 -40.09
CA ARG A 495 -57.04 7.11 -40.24
C ARG A 495 -57.96 7.28 -39.04
N THR A 496 -58.98 8.09 -39.29
CA THR A 496 -60.36 8.06 -38.76
C THR A 496 -60.70 6.80 -37.94
N ARG A 497 -60.87 6.96 -36.62
CA ARG A 497 -61.62 6.02 -35.76
C ARG A 497 -63.07 6.49 -35.65
N SER A 498 -63.98 5.73 -36.24
CA SER A 498 -65.42 5.83 -36.04
C SER A 498 -65.79 5.39 -34.62
N PHE A 499 -66.50 6.26 -33.91
CA PHE A 499 -67.20 5.95 -32.66
C PHE A 499 -68.43 5.08 -32.95
N ALA A 500 -68.56 3.95 -32.24
CA ALA A 500 -69.83 3.26 -32.03
C ALA A 500 -69.93 2.93 -30.53
N PRO A 501 -71.06 3.21 -29.86
CA PRO A 501 -71.25 2.94 -28.43
C PRO A 501 -71.87 1.56 -28.20
N ASP A 502 -71.32 0.81 -27.25
CA ASP A 502 -71.95 -0.40 -26.70
C ASP A 502 -72.96 -0.04 -25.61
N PRO A 503 -74.19 -0.60 -25.63
CA PRO A 503 -75.17 -0.42 -24.57
C PRO A 503 -75.09 -1.54 -23.52
N ALA A 504 -75.09 -1.09 -22.26
CA ALA A 504 -75.78 -1.64 -21.08
C ALA A 504 -76.09 -3.16 -21.00
N GLY A 505 -75.43 -3.83 -20.06
CA GLY A 505 -76.01 -4.16 -18.75
C GLY A 505 -77.10 -5.25 -18.61
N ARG A 506 -76.91 -6.06 -17.55
CA ARG A 506 -77.80 -7.08 -16.92
C ARG A 506 -77.79 -8.43 -17.64
N SER A 507 -77.59 -9.57 -16.98
CA SER A 507 -77.81 -9.97 -15.58
C SER A 507 -76.85 -11.08 -15.17
#